data_AF-A0A246AIJ5-F1
#
_entry.id   AF-A0A246AIJ5-F1
#
_cell.length_a   1.000
_cell.length_b   1.000
_cell.length_c   1.000
_cell.angle_alpha   90.00
_cell.angle_beta   90.00
_cell.angle_gamma   90.00
#
_symmetry.space_group_name_H-M   'P 1'
#
loop_
_entity.id
_entity.type
_entity.pdbx_description
1 polymer ?
#
loop_
_entity_poly.entity_id
_entity_poly.type
_entity_poly.pdbx_seq_one_letter_code
_entity_poly.pdbx_strand_id
1 'polypeptide(L)'
;MQDLLEKCLYYKGEESCPAELKALGYNGIWYYEMLWVERDDLRDENGFNMLEYKHYGLTPFNENDGTPMTLKALLFNRHMHWTGGWGPENDVKSFKQWYLENYLAKRR
;
A
#
# COMPACT_ATOMS: atom_id res chain seq x y z
N MET A 1 -17.00 -3.02 6.98
CA MET A 1 -15.82 -2.25 7.46
C MET A 1 -14.85 -3.15 8.20
N GLN A 2 -15.31 -4.01 9.11
CA GLN A 2 -14.50 -5.08 9.74
C GLN A 2 -13.68 -5.87 8.69
N ASP A 3 -14.32 -6.33 7.62
CA ASP A 3 -13.68 -7.11 6.55
C ASP A 3 -12.54 -6.37 5.82
N LEU A 4 -12.57 -5.02 5.80
CA LEU A 4 -11.51 -4.20 5.20
C LEU A 4 -10.33 -4.06 6.17
N LEU A 5 -10.61 -3.88 7.47
CA LEU A 5 -9.59 -3.78 8.52
C LEU A 5 -8.77 -5.09 8.65
N GLU A 6 -9.39 -6.24 8.37
CA GLU A 6 -8.70 -7.53 8.32
C GLU A 6 -7.66 -7.63 7.19
N LYS A 7 -7.80 -6.81 6.14
CA LYS A 7 -6.86 -6.75 5.01
C LYS A 7 -5.67 -5.83 5.29
N CYS A 8 -5.81 -4.90 6.23
CA CYS A 8 -4.78 -3.96 6.65
C CYS A 8 -3.79 -4.63 7.61
N LEU A 9 -2.52 -4.23 7.60
CA LEU A 9 -1.49 -4.75 8.52
C LEU A 9 -1.25 -3.78 9.69
N TYR A 10 -1.34 -2.48 9.43
CA TYR A 10 -0.98 -1.42 10.35
C TYR A 10 -2.20 -0.74 10.97
N TYR A 11 -3.21 -0.38 10.17
CA TYR A 11 -4.45 0.24 10.63
C TYR A 11 -5.48 -0.80 11.06
N LYS A 12 -5.99 -0.68 12.29
CA LYS A 12 -6.98 -1.58 12.89
C LYS A 12 -8.24 -0.86 13.36
N GLY A 13 -8.47 0.37 12.89
CA GLY A 13 -9.62 1.18 13.25
C GLY A 13 -9.35 2.14 14.40
N GLU A 14 -8.09 2.35 14.78
CA GLU A 14 -7.73 3.31 15.81
C GLU A 14 -8.00 4.76 15.34
N GLU A 15 -8.44 5.64 16.24
CA GLU A 15 -8.67 7.05 15.90
C GLU A 15 -7.37 7.80 15.54
N SER A 16 -6.24 7.35 16.08
CA SER A 16 -4.93 7.91 15.78
C SER A 16 -3.86 6.83 15.71
N CYS A 17 -2.81 7.10 14.93
CA CYS A 17 -1.70 6.18 14.76
C CYS A 17 -1.02 5.87 16.09
N PRO A 18 -0.91 4.57 16.49
CA PRO A 18 -0.22 4.13 17.70
C PRO A 18 1.21 4.67 17.80
N ALA A 19 1.65 4.99 19.02
CA ALA A 19 2.96 5.59 19.26
C ALA A 19 4.12 4.67 18.84
N GLU A 20 3.93 3.36 18.97
CA GLU A 20 4.88 2.32 18.57
C GLU A 20 5.10 2.33 17.04
N LEU A 21 4.02 2.48 16.27
CA LEU A 21 4.12 2.59 14.81
C LEU A 21 4.78 3.89 14.38
N LYS A 22 4.51 5.00 15.08
CA LYS A 22 5.20 6.28 14.85
C LYS A 22 6.70 6.16 15.11
N ALA A 23 7.09 5.56 16.23
CA ALA A 23 8.49 5.38 16.61
C ALA A 23 9.27 4.54 15.58
N LEU A 24 8.60 3.58 14.95
CA LEU A 24 9.16 2.73 13.88
C LEU A 24 9.08 3.36 12.48
N GLY A 25 8.56 4.58 12.35
CA GLY A 25 8.42 5.25 11.05
C GLY A 25 7.24 4.75 10.19
N TYR A 26 6.37 3.90 10.72
CA TYR A 26 5.23 3.33 10.01
C TYR A 26 3.98 4.22 9.98
N ASN A 27 4.09 5.48 10.43
CA ASN A 27 2.96 6.43 10.44
C ASN A 27 2.37 6.65 9.04
N GLY A 28 3.22 6.74 8.01
CA GLY A 28 2.76 6.90 6.63
C GLY A 28 1.96 5.69 6.13
N ILE A 29 2.47 4.48 6.40
CA ILE A 29 1.80 3.23 5.99
C ILE A 29 0.45 3.10 6.70
N TRP A 30 0.41 3.31 8.02
CA TRP A 30 -0.81 3.31 8.81
C TRP A 30 -1.84 4.29 8.24
N TYR A 31 -1.41 5.51 7.90
CA TYR A 31 -2.29 6.53 7.35
C TYR A 31 -2.85 6.15 5.98
N TYR A 32 -2.05 5.55 5.10
CA TYR A 32 -2.53 5.11 3.79
C TYR A 32 -3.50 3.93 3.88
N GLU A 33 -3.29 3.00 4.80
CA GLU A 33 -4.28 1.95 5.07
C GLU A 33 -5.58 2.52 5.62
N MET A 34 -5.51 3.48 6.56
CA MET A 34 -6.68 4.19 7.06
C MET A 34 -7.45 4.85 5.93
N LEU A 35 -6.77 5.64 5.08
CA LEU A 35 -7.40 6.26 3.92
C LEU A 35 -8.02 5.21 3.00
N TRP A 36 -7.33 4.10 2.75
CA TRP A 36 -7.83 3.02 1.91
C TRP A 36 -9.08 2.35 2.51
N VAL A 37 -9.26 2.33 3.82
CA VAL A 37 -10.48 1.82 4.49
C VAL A 37 -11.61 2.85 4.49
N GLU A 38 -11.30 4.12 4.69
CA GLU A 38 -12.32 5.17 4.78
C GLU A 38 -12.85 5.63 3.41
N ARG A 39 -12.03 5.52 2.36
CA ARG A 39 -12.35 6.09 1.03
C ARG A 39 -12.63 5.03 -0.03
N ASP A 40 -13.88 5.01 -0.52
CA ASP A 40 -14.31 4.13 -1.61
C ASP A 40 -13.55 4.36 -2.92
N ASP A 41 -13.17 5.61 -3.22
CA ASP A 41 -12.45 5.92 -4.47
C ASP A 41 -11.06 5.27 -4.54
N LEU A 42 -10.45 4.98 -3.40
CA LEU A 42 -9.18 4.27 -3.31
C LEU A 42 -9.33 2.75 -3.46
N ARG A 43 -10.57 2.25 -3.49
CA ARG A 43 -10.94 0.85 -3.74
C ARG A 43 -11.52 0.62 -5.13
N ASP A 44 -11.64 1.66 -5.96
CA ASP A 44 -12.11 1.52 -7.33
C ASP A 44 -11.06 0.82 -8.22
N GLU A 45 -11.43 -0.32 -8.79
CA GLU A 45 -10.58 -1.10 -9.71
C GLU A 45 -10.32 -0.40 -11.05
N ASN A 46 -11.13 0.62 -11.37
CA ASN A 46 -10.98 1.51 -12.51
C ASN A 46 -10.43 2.88 -12.11
N GLY A 47 -10.13 3.09 -10.83
CA GLY A 47 -9.55 4.32 -10.31
C GLY A 47 -8.12 4.55 -10.81
N PHE A 48 -7.66 5.80 -10.70
CA PHE A 48 -6.36 6.24 -11.21
C PHE A 48 -5.20 5.36 -10.73
N ASN A 49 -5.12 5.08 -9.42
CA ASN A 49 -4.04 4.28 -8.85
C ASN A 49 -4.00 2.87 -9.46
N MET A 50 -5.18 2.26 -9.68
CA MET A 50 -5.28 0.92 -10.26
C MET A 50 -4.90 0.89 -11.73
N LEU A 51 -5.29 1.90 -12.50
CA LEU A 51 -4.89 2.03 -13.90
C LEU A 51 -3.38 2.19 -14.02
N GLU A 52 -2.77 3.02 -13.18
CA GLU A 52 -1.31 3.18 -13.11
C GLU A 52 -0.64 1.84 -12.74
N TYR A 53 -1.10 1.18 -11.68
CA TYR A 53 -0.55 -0.11 -11.25
C TYR A 53 -0.61 -1.20 -12.35
N LYS A 54 -1.71 -1.27 -13.09
CA LYS A 54 -1.87 -2.16 -14.25
C LYS A 54 -0.94 -1.76 -15.39
N HIS A 55 -0.82 -0.46 -15.69
CA HIS A 55 0.07 0.06 -16.72
C HIS A 55 1.54 -0.33 -16.50
N TYR A 56 2.00 -0.30 -15.25
CA TYR A 56 3.34 -0.74 -14.85
C TYR A 56 3.50 -2.27 -14.75
N GLY A 57 2.48 -3.06 -15.13
CA GLY A 57 2.55 -4.52 -15.16
C GLY A 57 2.63 -5.17 -13.78
N LEU A 58 2.12 -4.51 -12.74
CA LEU A 58 2.21 -4.99 -11.36
C LEU A 58 1.07 -5.93 -10.95
N THR A 59 0.07 -6.17 -11.80
CA THR A 59 -1.05 -7.09 -11.52
C THR A 59 -0.64 -8.47 -10.98
N PRO A 60 0.37 -9.19 -11.53
CA PRO A 60 0.78 -10.49 -11.01
C PRO A 60 1.71 -10.39 -9.78
N PHE A 61 1.99 -9.19 -9.26
CA PHE A 61 2.92 -9.04 -8.15
C PHE A 61 2.32 -9.50 -6.82
N ASN A 62 2.84 -10.62 -6.33
CA ASN A 62 2.57 -11.17 -5.00
C ASN A 62 1.06 -11.34 -4.71
N GLU A 63 0.30 -11.78 -5.71
CA GLU A 63 -1.17 -11.82 -5.71
C GLU A 63 -1.80 -12.56 -4.51
N ASN A 64 -1.09 -13.56 -3.96
CA ASN A 64 -1.59 -14.43 -2.89
C ASN A 64 -1.13 -14.02 -1.48
N ASP A 65 -0.59 -12.81 -1.31
CA ASP A 65 -0.18 -12.32 0.01
C ASP A 65 -1.35 -11.88 0.88
N GLY A 66 -2.58 -11.83 0.37
CA GLY A 66 -3.78 -11.42 1.11
C GLY A 66 -3.95 -9.90 1.24
N THR A 67 -3.10 -9.11 0.59
CA THR A 67 -3.27 -7.65 0.48
C THR A 67 -4.05 -7.33 -0.80
N PRO A 68 -5.18 -6.60 -0.74
CA PRO A 68 -5.96 -6.22 -1.91
C PRO A 68 -5.15 -5.44 -2.94
N MET A 69 -5.39 -5.71 -4.23
CA MET A 69 -4.65 -5.05 -5.32
C MET A 69 -4.81 -3.53 -5.31
N THR A 70 -5.98 -3.03 -4.95
CA THR A 70 -6.26 -1.59 -4.78
C THR A 70 -5.40 -0.95 -3.68
N LEU A 71 -5.11 -1.69 -2.61
CA LEU A 71 -4.22 -1.22 -1.55
C LEU A 71 -2.77 -1.22 -2.05
N LYS A 72 -2.33 -2.27 -2.75
CA LYS A 72 -1.01 -2.28 -3.40
C LYS A 72 -0.84 -1.13 -4.40
N ALA A 73 -1.89 -0.81 -5.16
CA ALA A 73 -1.92 0.29 -6.11
C ALA A 73 -1.78 1.65 -5.42
N LEU A 74 -2.49 1.87 -4.32
CA LEU A 74 -2.31 3.06 -3.50
C LEU A 74 -0.88 3.17 -2.96
N LEU A 75 -0.33 2.08 -2.40
CA LEU A 75 1.02 2.05 -1.87
C LEU A 75 2.07 2.30 -2.97
N PHE A 76 1.89 1.74 -4.16
CA PHE A 76 2.75 1.98 -5.31
C PHE A 76 2.75 3.44 -5.73
N ASN A 77 1.57 4.05 -5.87
CA ASN A 77 1.44 5.47 -6.23
C ASN A 77 2.17 6.37 -5.21
N ARG A 78 2.03 6.07 -3.91
CA ARG A 78 2.72 6.82 -2.85
C ARG A 78 4.22 6.55 -2.84
N HIS A 79 4.64 5.31 -3.06
CA HIS A 79 6.06 4.95 -3.18
C HIS A 79 6.72 5.72 -4.33
N MET A 80 6.10 5.74 -5.51
CA MET A 80 6.60 6.51 -6.66
C MET A 80 6.63 8.01 -6.37
N HIS A 81 5.61 8.56 -5.71
CA HIS A 81 5.58 9.98 -5.35
C HIS A 81 6.78 10.41 -4.48
N TRP A 82 7.17 9.57 -3.52
CA TRP A 82 8.23 9.92 -2.56
C TRP A 82 9.63 9.48 -3.00
N THR A 83 9.75 8.41 -3.78
CA THR A 83 11.03 7.75 -4.07
C THR A 83 11.30 7.51 -5.55
N GLY A 84 10.31 7.76 -6.41
CA GLY A 84 10.40 7.52 -7.84
C GLY A 84 11.18 8.59 -8.60
N GLY A 85 11.13 8.50 -9.93
CA GLY A 85 11.85 9.40 -10.82
C GLY A 85 13.13 8.81 -11.42
N TRP A 86 13.34 7.50 -11.24
CA TRP A 86 14.51 6.77 -11.74
C TRP A 86 14.21 5.94 -12.99
N GLY A 87 13.02 6.12 -13.55
CA GLY A 87 12.53 5.44 -14.74
C GLY A 87 11.65 4.22 -14.41
N PRO A 88 10.74 3.83 -15.31
CA PRO A 88 9.69 2.83 -15.03
C PRO A 88 10.19 1.52 -14.42
N GLU A 89 11.27 0.95 -14.96
CA GLU A 89 11.81 -0.34 -14.51
C GLU A 89 12.40 -0.25 -13.09
N ASN A 90 13.13 0.83 -12.81
CA ASN A 90 13.75 1.05 -11.51
C ASN A 90 12.70 1.37 -10.44
N ASP A 91 11.68 2.17 -10.79
CA ASP A 91 10.60 2.53 -9.88
C ASP A 91 9.77 1.29 -9.50
N VAL A 92 9.47 0.43 -10.48
CA VAL A 92 8.81 -0.88 -10.25
C VAL A 92 9.65 -1.79 -9.36
N LYS A 93 10.96 -1.91 -9.64
CA LYS A 93 11.87 -2.74 -8.85
C LYS A 93 11.97 -2.25 -7.40
N SER A 94 12.16 -0.94 -7.23
CA SER A 94 12.23 -0.25 -5.95
C SER A 94 10.97 -0.51 -5.12
N PHE A 95 9.78 -0.36 -5.72
CA PHE A 95 8.53 -0.64 -5.04
C PHE A 95 8.42 -2.10 -4.59
N LYS A 96 8.71 -3.06 -5.48
CA LYS A 96 8.61 -4.49 -5.13
C LYS A 96 9.52 -4.84 -3.96
N GLN A 97 10.74 -4.33 -3.96
CA GLN A 97 11.68 -4.53 -2.87
C GLN A 97 11.16 -3.92 -1.57
N TRP A 98 10.78 -2.64 -1.59
CA TRP A 98 10.25 -1.95 -0.42
C TRP A 98 9.01 -2.67 0.15
N TYR A 99 8.10 -3.11 -0.72
CA TYR A 99 6.88 -3.79 -0.32
C TYR A 99 7.16 -5.11 0.43
N LEU A 100 8.10 -5.91 -0.06
CA LEU A 100 8.47 -7.18 0.57
C LEU A 100 9.28 -7.00 1.86
N GLU A 101 10.15 -6.00 1.92
CA GLU A 101 11.08 -5.80 3.04
C GLU A 101 10.50 -4.95 4.17
N ASN A 102 9.61 -3.99 3.85
CA ASN A 102 9.12 -2.99 4.81
C ASN A 102 7.63 -3.17 5.08
N TYR A 103 6.78 -3.22 4.04
CA TYR A 103 5.33 -3.31 4.23
C TYR A 103 4.88 -4.69 4.74
N LEU A 104 5.38 -5.77 4.14
CA LEU A 104 5.04 -7.13 4.60
C LEU A 104 5.82 -7.58 5.84
N ALA A 105 6.75 -6.78 6.36
CA ALA A 105 7.57 -7.15 7.52
C ALA A 105 6.72 -7.53 8.75
N LYS A 106 5.57 -6.87 8.95
CA LYS A 106 4.65 -7.15 10.06
C LYS A 106 3.89 -8.48 9.95
N ARG A 107 3.96 -9.14 8.79
CA ARG A 107 3.30 -10.44 8.54
C ARG A 107 4.25 -11.64 8.76
N ARG A 108 5.50 -11.40 9.13
CA ARG A 108 6.52 -12.43 9.42
C ARG A 108 6.63 -12.71 10.91
#